data_AF-L9XV54-F1
#
_entry.id   AF-L9XV54-F1
#
_cell.length_a   1.000
_cell.length_b   1.000
_cell.length_c   1.000
_cell.angle_alpha   90.00
_cell.angle_beta   90.00
_cell.angle_gamma   90.00
#
_symmetry.space_group_name_H-M   'P 1'
#
loop_
_entity.id
_entity.type
_entity.pdbx_description
1 polymer ?
#
loop_
_entity_poly.entity_id
_entity_poly.type
_entity_poly.pdbx_seq_one_letter_code
_entity_poly.pdbx_strand_id
1 'polypeptide(L)'
;MFETIANDNDRGQVGIGTLIVFIAMVLVAAIAAGVLINTAGSLQSQASDTGTETQQAVANQIEVVHAYAEDSDGDTTTGFEDLNLIVKKSAGSDVIDLDSMTIQYTDSDNSITLATSNGAVEPDGESLTATSDRVEMTIDLSSTAAGALQPGDSATVELIDQSGAQFSYGVTMPQTVSDDQTVANV
;
A
#
# COMPACT_ATOMS: atom_id res chain seq x y z
N MET A 1 76.14 -50.80 9.18
CA MET A 1 74.82 -51.21 8.67
C MET A 1 73.81 -50.64 9.65
N PHE A 2 73.06 -49.60 9.27
CA PHE A 2 72.09 -48.94 10.14
C PHE A 2 70.71 -49.50 9.79
N GLU A 3 70.13 -50.23 10.74
CA GLU A 3 68.77 -50.75 10.65
C GLU A 3 67.80 -49.61 10.94
N THR A 4 66.95 -49.31 9.98
CA THR A 4 65.89 -48.32 10.13
C THR A 4 64.81 -48.97 10.97
N ILE A 5 64.78 -48.68 12.27
CA ILE A 5 63.58 -48.91 13.10
C ILE A 5 62.55 -47.93 12.55
N ALA A 6 61.81 -48.34 11.53
CA ALA A 6 60.71 -47.55 11.00
C ALA A 6 59.65 -47.44 12.10
N ASN A 7 59.51 -46.24 12.65
CA ASN A 7 58.47 -45.88 13.62
C ASN A 7 57.08 -46.10 13.02
N ASP A 8 56.53 -47.32 13.13
CA ASP A 8 55.14 -47.60 12.74
C ASP A 8 54.14 -46.81 13.62
N ASN A 9 54.55 -46.40 14.82
CA ASN A 9 53.74 -45.59 15.74
C ASN A 9 53.46 -44.17 15.20
N ASP A 10 54.40 -43.57 14.46
CA ASP A 10 54.26 -42.21 13.92
C ASP A 10 53.24 -42.17 12.76
N ARG A 11 53.11 -43.26 12.00
CA ARG A 11 52.11 -43.39 10.93
C ARG A 11 50.69 -43.51 11.46
N GLY A 12 50.49 -44.26 12.55
CA GLY A 12 49.22 -44.33 13.26
C GLY A 12 48.79 -42.98 13.83
N GLN A 13 49.72 -42.22 14.40
CA GLN A 13 49.46 -40.88 14.94
C GLN A 13 49.04 -39.87 13.86
N VAL A 14 49.69 -39.89 12.69
CA VAL A 14 49.30 -39.03 11.56
C VAL A 14 47.90 -39.40 11.05
N GLY A 15 47.57 -40.70 10.97
CA GLY A 15 46.24 -41.16 10.54
C GLY A 15 45.11 -40.78 11.50
N ILE A 16 45.37 -40.76 12.82
CA ILE A 16 44.39 -40.25 13.79
C ILE A 16 44.24 -38.73 13.64
N GLY A 17 45.32 -38.01 13.38
CA GLY A 17 45.26 -36.56 13.12
C GLY A 17 44.40 -36.20 11.91
N THR A 18 44.51 -36.95 10.81
CA THR A 18 43.69 -36.71 9.60
C THR A 18 42.21 -37.03 9.82
N LEU A 19 41.88 -38.09 10.57
CA LEU A 19 40.50 -38.42 10.94
C LEU A 19 39.85 -37.33 11.81
N ILE A 20 40.60 -36.77 12.76
CA ILE A 20 40.09 -35.68 13.62
C ILE A 20 39.76 -34.45 12.77
N VAL A 21 40.66 -34.03 11.87
CA VAL A 21 40.43 -32.89 10.98
C VAL A 21 39.28 -33.15 10.03
N PHE A 22 39.14 -34.37 9.52
CA PHE A 22 38.04 -34.74 8.65
C PHE A 22 36.68 -34.57 9.35
N ILE A 23 36.55 -35.11 10.57
CA ILE A 23 35.31 -34.96 11.35
C ILE A 23 35.04 -33.48 11.66
N ALA A 24 36.07 -32.73 12.07
CA ALA A 24 35.92 -31.30 12.36
C ALA A 24 35.44 -30.52 11.13
N MET A 25 36.00 -30.78 9.95
CA MET A 25 35.59 -30.14 8.71
C MET A 25 34.14 -30.46 8.35
N VAL A 26 33.72 -31.72 8.52
CA VAL A 26 32.33 -32.14 8.29
C VAL A 26 31.36 -31.43 9.23
N LEU A 27 31.71 -31.28 10.51
CA LEU A 27 30.87 -30.57 11.49
C LEU A 27 30.74 -29.08 11.15
N VAL A 28 31.83 -28.41 10.79
CA VAL A 28 31.80 -27.00 10.37
C VAL A 28 30.96 -26.84 9.10
N ALA A 29 31.13 -27.73 8.12
CA ALA A 29 30.33 -27.73 6.89
C ALA A 29 28.83 -27.92 7.17
N ALA A 30 28.46 -28.80 8.12
CA ALA A 30 27.07 -29.01 8.50
C ALA A 30 26.44 -27.77 9.15
N ILE A 31 27.16 -27.09 10.05
CA ILE A 31 26.69 -25.84 10.67
C ILE A 31 26.56 -24.74 9.61
N ALA A 32 27.56 -24.58 8.74
CA ALA A 32 27.53 -23.61 7.66
C ALA A 32 26.36 -23.85 6.70
N ALA A 33 26.10 -25.10 6.32
CA ALA A 33 24.95 -25.47 5.50
C ALA A 33 23.62 -25.15 6.20
N GLY A 34 23.51 -25.42 7.51
CA GLY A 34 22.32 -25.07 8.29
C GLY A 34 22.04 -23.56 8.28
N VAL A 35 23.07 -22.73 8.44
CA VAL A 35 22.94 -21.27 8.34
C VAL A 35 22.51 -20.86 6.94
N LEU A 36 23.14 -21.41 5.89
CA LEU A 36 22.79 -21.08 4.50
C LEU A 36 21.34 -21.45 4.16
N ILE A 37 20.85 -22.59 4.64
CA ILE A 37 19.45 -23.02 4.44
C ILE A 37 18.49 -22.07 5.17
N ASN A 38 18.80 -21.71 6.42
CA ASN A 38 17.96 -20.80 7.20
C ASN A 38 17.88 -19.41 6.57
N THR A 39 19.02 -18.86 6.12
CA THR A 39 19.07 -17.58 5.40
C THR A 39 18.31 -17.68 4.08
N ALA A 40 18.48 -18.75 3.31
CA ALA A 40 17.74 -18.95 2.07
C ALA A 40 16.22 -19.03 2.31
N GLY A 41 15.79 -19.71 3.38
CA GLY A 41 14.37 -19.79 3.76
C GLY A 41 13.78 -18.44 4.15
N SER A 42 14.50 -17.66 4.96
CA SER A 42 14.08 -16.30 5.33
C SER A 42 13.99 -15.38 4.11
N LEU A 43 14.98 -15.42 3.21
CA LEU A 43 14.96 -14.64 1.97
C LEU A 43 13.84 -15.08 1.03
N GLN A 44 13.53 -16.38 0.97
CA GLN A 44 12.43 -16.89 0.16
C GLN A 44 11.07 -16.42 0.69
N SER A 45 10.84 -16.47 2.01
CA SER A 45 9.62 -15.93 2.62
C SER A 45 9.49 -14.44 2.30
N GLN A 46 10.55 -13.66 2.57
CA GLN A 46 10.55 -12.23 2.29
C GLN A 46 10.27 -11.93 0.82
N ALA A 47 10.88 -12.69 -0.11
CA ALA A 47 10.64 -12.52 -1.53
C ALA A 47 9.19 -12.87 -1.94
N SER A 48 8.58 -13.88 -1.31
CA SER A 48 7.19 -14.24 -1.53
C SER A 48 6.23 -13.19 -1.00
N ASP A 49 6.50 -12.67 0.20
CA ASP A 49 5.67 -11.67 0.87
C ASP A 49 5.72 -10.35 0.08
N THR A 50 6.92 -9.86 -0.26
CA THR A 50 7.09 -8.68 -1.12
C THR A 50 6.49 -8.88 -2.50
N GLY A 51 6.59 -10.09 -3.07
CA GLY A 51 5.95 -10.41 -4.34
C GLY A 51 4.42 -10.35 -4.27
N THR A 52 3.83 -10.79 -3.16
CA THR A 52 2.38 -10.73 -2.95
C THR A 52 1.91 -9.30 -2.72
N GLU A 53 2.60 -8.56 -1.85
CA GLU A 53 2.33 -7.15 -1.56
C GLU A 53 2.44 -6.27 -2.81
N THR A 54 3.48 -6.47 -3.63
CA THR A 54 3.64 -5.72 -4.89
C THR A 54 2.54 -6.08 -5.89
N GLN A 55 2.13 -7.35 -5.97
CA GLN A 55 1.00 -7.75 -6.83
C GLN A 55 -0.29 -7.09 -6.37
N GLN A 56 -0.54 -7.03 -5.06
CA GLN A 56 -1.71 -6.35 -4.51
C GLN A 56 -1.66 -4.84 -4.76
N ALA A 57 -0.51 -4.18 -4.55
CA ALA A 57 -0.35 -2.75 -4.79
C ALA A 57 -0.58 -2.32 -6.26
N VAL A 58 -0.41 -3.23 -7.23
CA VAL A 58 -0.69 -2.94 -8.66
C VAL A 58 -2.04 -3.47 -9.13
N ALA A 59 -2.55 -4.55 -8.53
CA ALA A 59 -3.81 -5.17 -8.93
C ALA A 59 -5.02 -4.51 -8.25
N ASN A 60 -4.87 -4.11 -6.99
CA ASN A 60 -5.91 -3.45 -6.22
C ASN A 60 -5.99 -1.99 -6.63
N GLN A 61 -6.77 -1.70 -7.66
CA GLN A 61 -7.00 -0.32 -8.07
C GLN A 61 -8.44 0.09 -7.78
N ILE A 62 -8.60 1.30 -7.26
CA ILE A 62 -9.90 1.97 -7.11
C ILE A 62 -10.05 2.93 -8.29
N GLU A 63 -11.26 3.08 -8.80
CA GLU A 63 -11.59 4.00 -9.87
C GLU A 63 -12.76 4.89 -9.42
N VAL A 64 -12.60 6.20 -9.58
CA VAL A 64 -13.69 7.17 -9.38
C VAL A 64 -14.53 7.20 -10.67
N VAL A 65 -15.82 6.88 -10.55
CA VAL A 65 -16.74 6.88 -11.71
C VAL A 65 -17.45 8.21 -11.87
N HIS A 66 -17.73 8.86 -10.75
CA HIS A 66 -18.38 10.16 -10.73
C HIS A 66 -17.88 10.93 -9.53
N ALA A 67 -17.73 12.23 -9.69
CA ALA A 67 -17.51 13.14 -8.58
C ALA A 67 -18.41 14.35 -8.79
N TYR A 68 -18.97 14.85 -7.71
CA TYR A 68 -19.75 16.07 -7.67
C TYR A 68 -19.58 16.72 -6.31
N ALA A 69 -19.78 18.03 -6.26
CA ALA A 69 -19.73 18.77 -5.03
C ALA A 69 -21.10 19.37 -4.74
N GLU A 70 -21.41 19.47 -3.46
CA GLU A 70 -22.66 19.96 -2.92
C GLU A 70 -22.38 21.07 -1.90
N ASP A 71 -23.36 21.96 -1.77
CA ASP A 71 -23.42 22.98 -0.73
C ASP A 71 -24.37 22.47 0.36
N SER A 72 -23.81 22.17 1.53
CA SER A 72 -24.52 21.54 2.64
C SER A 72 -25.42 22.52 3.41
N ASP A 73 -25.18 23.83 3.31
CA ASP A 73 -25.93 24.87 4.05
C ASP A 73 -26.94 25.60 3.14
N GLY A 74 -26.90 25.36 1.82
CA GLY A 74 -27.81 25.97 0.84
C GLY A 74 -27.62 27.48 0.70
N ASP A 75 -26.50 28.00 1.19
CA ASP A 75 -26.05 29.37 1.03
C ASP A 75 -24.84 29.38 0.09
N THR A 76 -25.11 29.55 -1.20
CA THR A 76 -24.10 29.65 -2.27
C THR A 76 -23.01 30.72 -2.06
N THR A 77 -23.12 31.53 -1.00
CA THR A 77 -22.13 32.51 -0.59
C THR A 77 -20.93 31.89 0.15
N THR A 78 -21.05 30.71 0.75
CA THR A 78 -19.96 30.03 1.49
C THR A 78 -19.13 29.06 0.65
N GLY A 79 -19.66 28.58 -0.49
CA GLY A 79 -18.95 27.68 -1.42
C GLY A 79 -19.43 26.23 -1.33
N PHE A 80 -18.77 25.31 -2.05
CA PHE A 80 -19.08 23.88 -1.99
C PHE A 80 -18.29 23.22 -0.87
N GLU A 81 -19.00 22.75 0.15
CA GLU A 81 -18.43 22.21 1.38
C GLU A 81 -18.26 20.69 1.32
N ASP A 82 -19.17 19.98 0.64
CA ASP A 82 -19.11 18.53 0.50
C ASP A 82 -18.63 18.14 -0.90
N LEU A 83 -17.61 17.30 -0.96
CA LEU A 83 -17.16 16.65 -2.18
C LEU A 83 -17.52 15.17 -2.14
N ASN A 84 -18.48 14.78 -2.99
CA ASN A 84 -18.96 13.40 -3.11
C ASN A 84 -18.26 12.69 -4.28
N LEU A 85 -17.65 11.53 -4.00
CA LEU A 85 -17.01 10.67 -4.99
C LEU A 85 -17.68 9.30 -5.00
N ILE A 86 -18.15 8.88 -6.18
CA ILE A 86 -18.65 7.52 -6.39
C ILE A 86 -17.48 6.65 -6.87
N VAL A 87 -17.01 5.79 -5.98
CA VAL A 87 -15.88 4.89 -6.21
C VAL A 87 -16.34 3.47 -6.49
N LYS A 88 -15.59 2.77 -7.34
CA LYS A 88 -15.70 1.32 -7.56
C LYS A 88 -14.32 0.69 -7.54
N LYS A 89 -14.24 -0.61 -7.32
CA LYS A 89 -12.97 -1.34 -7.51
C LYS A 89 -12.77 -1.74 -8.97
N SER A 90 -11.53 -1.76 -9.40
CA SER A 90 -11.11 -2.21 -10.74
C SER A 90 -11.26 -3.72 -10.90
N ALA A 91 -11.26 -4.17 -12.17
CA ALA A 91 -11.29 -5.58 -12.47
C ALA A 91 -9.97 -6.25 -12.05
N GLY A 92 -10.06 -7.34 -11.29
CA GLY A 92 -8.88 -8.04 -10.77
C GLY A 92 -8.41 -7.55 -9.39
N SER A 93 -9.01 -6.49 -8.85
CA SER A 93 -8.82 -6.09 -7.45
C SER A 93 -9.48 -7.10 -6.51
N ASP A 94 -8.83 -7.36 -5.38
CA ASP A 94 -9.40 -8.09 -4.25
C ASP A 94 -10.49 -7.25 -3.54
N VAL A 95 -10.87 -7.64 -2.32
CA VAL A 95 -11.77 -6.81 -1.50
C VAL A 95 -10.99 -5.60 -1.00
N ILE A 96 -11.55 -4.42 -1.19
CA ILE A 96 -10.96 -3.16 -0.74
C ILE A 96 -11.77 -2.63 0.44
N ASP A 97 -11.10 -2.44 1.57
CA ASP A 97 -11.67 -1.85 2.77
C ASP A 97 -11.58 -0.32 2.69
N LEU A 98 -12.71 0.36 2.87
CA LEU A 98 -12.80 1.82 2.75
C LEU A 98 -12.52 2.54 4.09
N ASP A 99 -12.58 1.86 5.22
CA ASP A 99 -12.25 2.44 6.54
C ASP A 99 -10.73 2.63 6.70
N SER A 100 -9.96 1.67 6.19
CA SER A 100 -8.49 1.72 6.19
C SER A 100 -7.89 2.59 5.07
N MET A 101 -8.74 3.11 4.18
CA MET A 101 -8.31 3.94 3.06
C MET A 101 -7.91 5.34 3.54
N THR A 102 -6.94 5.93 2.85
CA THR A 102 -6.53 7.32 3.08
C THR A 102 -6.75 8.12 1.81
N ILE A 103 -7.20 9.36 1.96
CA ILE A 103 -7.45 10.29 0.86
C ILE A 103 -6.54 11.49 1.02
N GLN A 104 -5.80 11.82 -0.01
CA GLN A 104 -4.98 13.02 -0.08
C GLN A 104 -5.71 14.04 -0.95
N TYR A 105 -6.19 15.11 -0.33
CA TYR A 105 -6.77 16.25 -1.03
C TYR A 105 -5.69 17.32 -1.23
N THR A 106 -5.52 17.80 -2.45
CA THR A 106 -4.55 18.84 -2.80
C THR A 106 -5.22 19.91 -3.65
N ASP A 107 -5.14 21.14 -3.19
CA ASP A 107 -5.58 22.35 -3.88
C ASP A 107 -4.36 23.24 -4.23
N SER A 108 -4.58 24.42 -4.80
CA SER A 108 -3.53 25.38 -5.18
C SER A 108 -2.62 25.77 -4.02
N ASP A 109 -3.16 25.87 -2.82
CA ASP A 109 -2.48 26.44 -1.65
C ASP A 109 -2.25 25.44 -0.50
N ASN A 110 -3.03 24.35 -0.45
CA ASN A 110 -3.01 23.40 0.67
C ASN A 110 -3.01 21.95 0.17
N SER A 111 -2.30 21.08 0.89
CA SER A 111 -2.36 19.63 0.71
C SER A 111 -2.63 18.99 2.07
N ILE A 112 -3.71 18.24 2.19
CA ILE A 112 -4.15 17.60 3.42
C ILE A 112 -4.45 16.12 3.19
N THR A 113 -3.92 15.29 4.08
CA THR A 113 -4.23 13.87 4.16
C THR A 113 -5.41 13.68 5.11
N LEU A 114 -6.49 13.13 4.59
CA LEU A 114 -7.68 12.75 5.33
C LEU A 114 -7.73 11.23 5.43
N ALA A 115 -8.09 10.74 6.60
CA ALA A 115 -8.38 9.33 6.83
C ALA A 115 -9.82 9.24 7.33
N THR A 116 -10.49 8.13 7.04
CA THR A 116 -11.86 7.86 7.49
C THR A 116 -12.00 8.03 9.01
N SER A 117 -10.97 7.66 9.77
CA SER A 117 -10.91 7.85 11.24
C SER A 117 -10.96 9.30 11.74
N ASN A 118 -10.73 10.31 10.89
CA ASN A 118 -10.79 11.72 11.28
C ASN A 118 -12.22 12.32 11.19
N GLY A 119 -13.21 11.55 10.70
CA GLY A 119 -14.60 11.99 10.57
C GLY A 119 -14.86 13.04 9.47
N ALA A 120 -13.86 13.33 8.65
CA ALA A 120 -13.94 14.26 7.52
C ALA A 120 -14.13 13.52 6.18
N VAL A 121 -14.11 12.19 6.21
CA VAL A 121 -14.36 11.30 5.06
C VAL A 121 -15.34 10.25 5.55
N GLU A 122 -16.54 10.26 5.00
CA GLU A 122 -17.62 9.35 5.38
C GLU A 122 -18.02 8.52 4.16
N PRO A 123 -17.60 7.24 4.09
CA PRO A 123 -18.07 6.34 3.05
C PRO A 123 -19.46 5.79 3.39
N ASP A 124 -20.38 5.74 2.41
CA ASP A 124 -21.68 5.07 2.52
C ASP A 124 -21.54 3.54 2.35
N GLY A 125 -20.53 2.96 3.01
CA GLY A 125 -20.20 1.54 2.94
C GLY A 125 -18.82 1.20 3.49
N GLU A 126 -18.68 -0.01 4.03
CA GLU A 126 -17.45 -0.45 4.69
C GLU A 126 -16.39 -0.95 3.70
N SER A 127 -16.80 -1.56 2.58
CA SER A 127 -15.88 -2.20 1.64
C SER A 127 -16.46 -2.40 0.24
N LEU A 128 -15.57 -2.49 -0.74
CA LEU A 128 -15.88 -2.85 -2.13
C LEU A 128 -15.54 -4.33 -2.35
N THR A 129 -16.57 -5.18 -2.45
CA THR A 129 -16.39 -6.63 -2.55
C THR A 129 -16.47 -7.14 -3.98
N ALA A 130 -17.42 -6.63 -4.76
CA ALA A 130 -17.64 -6.94 -6.16
C ALA A 130 -17.25 -5.76 -7.07
N THR A 131 -16.91 -6.04 -8.32
CA THR A 131 -16.57 -5.01 -9.32
C THR A 131 -17.78 -4.16 -9.75
N SER A 132 -18.99 -4.59 -9.37
CA SER A 132 -20.23 -3.85 -9.61
C SER A 132 -20.61 -2.94 -8.44
N ASP A 133 -19.96 -3.10 -7.29
CA ASP A 133 -20.22 -2.29 -6.11
C ASP A 133 -19.79 -0.86 -6.40
N ARG A 134 -20.64 0.07 -6.01
CA ARG A 134 -20.41 1.51 -6.09
C ARG A 134 -20.70 2.05 -4.70
N VAL A 135 -19.70 2.68 -4.10
CA VAL A 135 -19.86 3.34 -2.80
C VAL A 135 -19.64 4.82 -3.02
N GLU A 136 -20.51 5.62 -2.43
CA GLU A 136 -20.37 7.05 -2.37
C GLU A 136 -19.49 7.42 -1.17
N MET A 137 -18.62 8.39 -1.37
CA MET A 137 -17.67 8.85 -0.38
C MET A 137 -17.77 10.35 -0.30
N THR A 138 -18.25 10.83 0.84
CA THR A 138 -18.39 12.26 1.10
C THR A 138 -17.17 12.76 1.84
N ILE A 139 -16.55 13.81 1.31
CA ILE A 139 -15.44 14.52 1.95
C ILE A 139 -15.96 15.88 2.38
N ASP A 140 -15.93 16.14 3.68
CA ASP A 140 -16.27 17.43 4.25
C ASP A 140 -15.04 18.35 4.24
N LEU A 141 -15.09 19.36 3.38
CA LEU A 141 -14.05 20.36 3.20
C LEU A 141 -14.18 21.53 4.19
N SER A 142 -15.36 21.72 4.81
CA SER A 142 -15.62 22.80 5.78
C SER A 142 -14.90 22.57 7.11
N SER A 143 -14.81 21.31 7.55
CA SER A 143 -14.10 20.90 8.76
C SER A 143 -12.58 20.76 8.53
N THR A 144 -12.15 20.92 7.28
CA THR A 144 -10.80 20.72 6.81
C THR A 144 -10.08 22.05 6.59
N ALA A 145 -8.75 22.09 6.79
CA ALA A 145 -7.93 23.28 6.59
C ALA A 145 -7.88 23.80 5.12
N ALA A 146 -8.47 23.07 4.18
CA ALA A 146 -8.59 23.47 2.77
C ALA A 146 -9.65 24.55 2.55
N GLY A 147 -10.74 24.54 3.33
CA GLY A 147 -11.90 25.39 3.11
C GLY A 147 -12.79 24.94 1.94
N ALA A 148 -13.97 25.54 1.83
CA ALA A 148 -14.94 25.22 0.78
C ALA A 148 -14.41 25.57 -0.63
N LEU A 149 -14.75 24.74 -1.61
CA LEU A 149 -14.40 24.94 -3.01
C LEU A 149 -15.21 26.08 -3.63
N GLN A 150 -14.56 26.99 -4.36
CA GLN A 150 -15.24 28.09 -5.04
C GLN A 150 -15.41 27.81 -6.54
N PRO A 151 -16.38 28.46 -7.21
CA PRO A 151 -16.53 28.37 -8.66
C PRO A 151 -15.23 28.79 -9.37
N GLY A 152 -14.63 27.85 -10.10
CA GLY A 152 -13.39 28.06 -10.83
C GLY A 152 -12.12 27.45 -10.22
N ASP A 153 -12.21 26.90 -9.01
CA ASP A 153 -11.10 26.22 -8.36
C ASP A 153 -10.91 24.80 -8.92
N SER A 154 -9.70 24.26 -8.71
CA SER A 154 -9.35 22.91 -9.14
C SER A 154 -8.60 22.20 -8.03
N ALA A 155 -9.07 21.00 -7.67
CA ALA A 155 -8.45 20.17 -6.66
C ALA A 155 -8.10 18.79 -7.23
N THR A 156 -7.07 18.18 -6.69
CA THR A 156 -6.69 16.79 -6.96
C THR A 156 -6.96 15.96 -5.72
N VAL A 157 -7.74 14.90 -5.89
CA VAL A 157 -8.02 13.89 -4.87
C VAL A 157 -7.24 12.64 -5.22
N GLU A 158 -6.38 12.19 -4.33
CA GLU A 158 -5.64 10.94 -4.47
C GLU A 158 -6.13 9.95 -3.42
N LEU A 159 -6.63 8.80 -3.87
CA LEU A 159 -7.11 7.72 -3.03
C LEU A 159 -6.00 6.69 -2.87
N ILE A 160 -5.70 6.31 -1.63
CA ILE A 160 -4.65 5.37 -1.26
C ILE A 160 -5.30 4.22 -0.49
N ASP A 161 -5.27 3.02 -1.07
CA ASP A 161 -5.82 1.82 -0.45
C ASP A 161 -4.89 1.21 0.62
N GLN A 162 -5.38 0.20 1.33
CA GLN A 162 -4.60 -0.56 2.32
C GLN A 162 -3.37 -1.30 1.75
N SER A 163 -3.34 -1.53 0.44
CA SER A 163 -2.26 -2.21 -0.27
C SER A 163 -1.18 -1.24 -0.75
N GLY A 164 -1.39 0.08 -0.58
CA GLY A 164 -0.52 1.15 -1.07
C GLY A 164 -0.75 1.51 -2.54
N ALA A 165 -1.82 1.01 -3.16
CA ALA A 165 -2.23 1.40 -4.50
C ALA A 165 -2.83 2.82 -4.49
N GLN A 166 -2.44 3.61 -5.48
CA GLN A 166 -2.80 5.03 -5.57
C GLN A 166 -3.62 5.30 -6.83
N PHE A 167 -4.68 6.08 -6.70
CA PHE A 167 -5.46 6.60 -7.82
C PHE A 167 -5.71 8.08 -7.64
N SER A 168 -5.30 8.90 -8.61
CA SER A 168 -5.54 10.34 -8.60
C SER A 168 -6.70 10.71 -9.52
N TYR A 169 -7.55 11.59 -9.02
CA TYR A 169 -8.70 12.15 -9.70
C TYR A 169 -8.68 13.67 -9.57
N GLY A 170 -8.70 14.38 -10.72
CA GLY A 170 -8.78 15.83 -10.74
C GLY A 170 -10.24 16.29 -10.78
N VAL A 171 -10.63 17.13 -9.82
CA VAL A 171 -11.92 17.82 -9.79
C VAL A 171 -11.69 19.26 -10.21
N THR A 172 -12.53 19.80 -11.09
CA THR A 172 -12.47 21.21 -11.49
C THR A 172 -13.86 21.81 -11.49
N MET A 173 -14.01 22.91 -10.75
CA MET A 173 -15.26 23.62 -10.64
C MET A 173 -15.49 24.53 -11.86
N PRO A 174 -16.71 24.56 -12.41
CA PRO A 174 -17.05 25.54 -13.43
C PRO A 174 -17.13 26.95 -12.84
N GLN A 175 -16.85 27.96 -13.67
CA GLN A 175 -16.80 29.39 -13.30
C GLN A 175 -18.20 29.98 -13.01
N THR A 176 -19.27 29.26 -13.33
CA THR A 176 -20.66 29.65 -13.06
C THR A 176 -21.42 28.41 -12.61
N VAL A 177 -22.03 28.47 -11.43
CA VAL A 177 -22.91 27.40 -10.93
C VAL A 177 -24.33 27.93 -10.89
N SER A 178 -25.30 27.12 -11.34
CA SER A 178 -26.73 27.44 -11.25
C SER A 178 -27.31 26.74 -10.02
N ASP A 179 -28.26 27.38 -9.33
CA ASP A 179 -28.87 27.01 -8.03
C ASP A 179 -29.43 25.58 -7.88
N ASP A 180 -29.31 24.71 -8.88
CA ASP A 180 -29.83 23.33 -8.86
C ASP A 180 -28.76 22.33 -9.34
N GLN A 181 -27.81 22.06 -8.44
CA GLN A 181 -27.11 20.79 -8.19
C GLN A 181 -26.18 20.17 -9.26
N THR A 182 -25.13 19.52 -8.75
CA THR A 182 -24.18 18.59 -9.40
C THR A 182 -23.22 19.16 -10.45
N VAL A 183 -22.01 19.49 -9.99
CA VAL A 183 -20.83 19.67 -10.84
C VAL A 183 -20.31 18.31 -11.30
N ALA A 184 -20.88 17.81 -12.39
CA ALA A 184 -20.32 16.71 -13.15
C ALA A 184 -19.30 17.22 -14.17
N ASN A 185 -18.08 16.69 -14.17
CA ASN A 185 -17.36 16.51 -15.43
C ASN A 185 -16.50 15.24 -15.41
N VAL A 186 -16.53 14.59 -16.58
CA VAL A 186 -15.89 13.33 -17.00
C VAL A 186 -14.38 13.46 -17.07
#